data_AF-A0A934TE83-F1
#
_entry.id   AF-A0A934TE83-F1
#
_cell.length_a   1.000
_cell.length_b   1.000
_cell.length_c   1.000
_cell.angle_alpha   90.00
_cell.angle_beta   90.00
_cell.angle_gamma   90.00
#
_symmetry.space_group_name_H-M   'P 1'
#
loop_
_entity.id
_entity.type
_entity.pdbx_description
1 polymer ?
#
loop_
_entity_poly.entity_id
_entity_poly.type
_entity_poly.pdbx_seq_one_letter_code
_entity_poly.pdbx_strand_id
1 'polypeptide(L)' 'MDAIGMNEAKQILREANIGSVVNCIGISITILSSKKDCNGCLFRTEDKANSCRFRESCFAHKRPDRESVIFKSK' A
#
# COMPACT_ATOMS: atom_id res chain seq x y z
N MET A 1 4.01 5.59 -18.84
CA MET A 1 4.13 5.09 -17.44
C MET A 1 3.90 3.60 -17.50
N ASP A 2 4.99 2.87 -17.71
CA ASP A 2 5.03 1.46 -18.08
C ASP A 2 4.44 0.56 -16.98
N ALA A 3 3.63 -0.42 -17.38
CA ALA A 3 2.93 -1.34 -16.48
C ALA A 3 3.87 -2.15 -15.56
N ILE A 4 5.15 -2.26 -15.94
CA ILE A 4 6.18 -3.02 -15.23
C ILE A 4 6.47 -2.41 -13.86
N GLY A 5 6.63 -1.09 -13.76
CA GLY A 5 6.96 -0.42 -12.50
C GLY A 5 5.83 -0.44 -11.46
N MET A 6 4.57 -0.53 -11.91
CA MET A 6 3.43 -0.64 -11.00
C MET A 6 3.29 -2.05 -10.39
N ASN A 7 3.63 -3.10 -11.14
CA ASN A 7 3.49 -4.47 -10.64
C ASN A 7 4.56 -4.78 -9.59
N GLU A 8 5.79 -4.30 -9.81
CA GLU A 8 6.88 -4.39 -8.83
C GLU A 8 6.54 -3.66 -7.53
N ALA A 9 6.01 -2.42 -7.64
CA ALA A 9 5.57 -1.66 -6.47
C ALA A 9 4.47 -2.38 -5.67
N LYS A 10 3.49 -3.02 -6.32
CA LYS A 10 2.45 -3.78 -5.63
C LYS A 10 3.02 -4.94 -4.82
N GLN A 11 4.01 -5.64 -5.37
CA GLN A 11 4.63 -6.78 -4.71
C GLN A 11 5.45 -6.33 -3.50
N ILE A 12 6.31 -5.31 -3.66
CA ILE A 12 7.08 -4.73 -2.55
C ILE A 12 6.14 -4.27 -1.43
N LEU A 13 5.09 -3.52 -1.76
CA LEU A 13 4.14 -3.00 -0.78
C LEU A 13 3.35 -4.11 -0.06
N ARG A 14 3.09 -5.23 -0.74
CA ARG A 14 2.37 -6.39 -0.19
C ARG A 14 3.23 -7.16 0.81
N GLU A 15 4.53 -7.31 0.54
CA GLU A 15 5.47 -8.06 1.37
C GLU A 15 6.13 -7.20 2.46
N ALA A 16 6.04 -5.87 2.35
CA ALA A 16 6.67 -4.95 3.29
C ALA A 16 6.03 -5.01 4.70
N ASN A 17 6.83 -5.25 5.73
CA ASN A 17 6.34 -5.33 7.11
C ASN A 17 5.78 -3.99 7.61
N ILE A 18 4.80 -4.05 8.51
CA ILE A 18 4.30 -2.89 9.24
C ILE A 18 5.44 -2.21 10.00
N GLY A 19 5.52 -0.89 9.91
CA GLY A 19 6.59 -0.07 10.47
C GLY A 19 7.81 0.08 9.56
N SER A 20 7.86 -0.62 8.43
CA SER A 20 8.96 -0.51 7.47
C SER A 20 8.77 0.68 6.52
N VAL A 21 9.88 1.22 6.03
CA VAL A 21 9.92 2.22 4.96
C VAL A 21 10.42 1.54 3.71
N VAL A 22 9.65 1.61 2.62
CA VAL A 22 10.01 1.07 1.31
C VAL A 22 10.07 2.19 0.27
N ASN A 23 11.05 2.12 -0.62
CA ASN A 23 11.15 3.05 -1.74
C ASN A 23 10.55 2.38 -2.97
N CYS A 24 9.49 2.96 -3.52
CA CYS A 24 8.85 2.46 -4.74
C CYS A 24 8.54 3.64 -5.65
N ILE A 25 8.86 3.51 -6.94
CA ILE A 25 8.54 4.54 -7.95
C ILE A 25 9.14 5.91 -7.57
N GLY A 26 10.32 5.93 -6.93
CA GLY A 26 10.98 7.16 -6.49
C GLY A 26 10.34 7.85 -5.27
N ILE A 27 9.39 7.21 -4.59
CA ILE A 27 8.71 7.74 -3.40
C ILE A 27 9.04 6.84 -2.19
N SER A 28 9.40 7.46 -1.06
CA SER A 28 9.54 6.76 0.21
C SER A 28 8.18 6.57 0.89
N ILE A 29 7.78 5.32 1.07
CA ILE A 29 6.48 4.92 1.60
C ILE A 29 6.68 4.21 2.94
N THR A 30 6.05 4.73 3.99
CA THR A 30 5.98 4.09 5.31
C THR A 30 4.72 3.22 5.40
N ILE A 31 4.89 1.96 5.78
CA ILE A 31 3.79 1.02 6.02
C ILE A 31 3.32 1.18 7.45
N LEU A 32 2.07 1.55 7.67
CA LEU A 32 1.48 1.63 9.01
C LEU A 32 0.28 0.70 9.09
N SER A 33 -0.01 0.12 10.26
CA SER A 33 -1.23 -0.65 10.44
C SER A 33 -2.46 0.25 10.33
N SER A 34 -3.46 -0.23 9.61
CA SER A 34 -4.77 0.42 9.52
C SER A 34 -5.83 -0.51 10.06
N LYS A 35 -6.38 -0.17 11.23
CA LYS A 35 -7.48 -0.93 11.81
C LYS A 35 -8.85 -0.54 11.26
N LYS A 36 -8.99 0.62 10.58
CA LYS A 36 -10.31 1.16 10.26
C LYS A 36 -10.47 1.90 8.92
N ASP A 37 -9.44 2.51 8.32
CA ASP A 37 -9.67 3.46 7.21
C ASP A 37 -8.56 3.56 6.15
N CYS A 38 -8.96 3.91 4.94
CA CYS A 38 -8.05 4.38 3.87
C CYS A 38 -7.85 5.91 3.88
N ASN A 39 -8.50 6.62 4.80
CA ASN A 39 -8.31 8.06 4.96
C ASN A 39 -6.88 8.36 5.39
N GLY A 40 -6.17 9.16 4.59
CA GLY A 40 -4.75 9.47 4.82
C GLY A 40 -3.74 8.49 4.22
N CYS A 41 -4.20 7.51 3.41
CA CYS A 41 -3.30 6.73 2.57
C CYS A 41 -2.71 7.61 1.45
N LEU A 42 -1.43 7.42 1.12
CA LEU A 42 -0.73 8.03 -0.01
C LEU A 42 -1.50 7.80 -1.32
N PHE A 43 -2.08 6.62 -1.46
CA PHE A 43 -2.90 6.25 -2.62
C PHE A 43 -4.40 6.51 -2.39
N ARG A 44 -4.76 7.50 -1.56
CA ARG A 44 -6.15 7.91 -1.34
C ARG A 44 -6.80 8.26 -2.67
N THR A 45 -7.76 7.44 -3.09
CA THR A 45 -8.61 7.69 -4.26
C THR A 45 -10.01 8.09 -3.80
N GLU A 46 -10.71 8.93 -4.56
CA GLU A 46 -12.12 9.28 -4.30
C GLU A 46 -13.00 8.03 -4.20
N ASP A 47 -12.72 7.02 -5.02
CA ASP A 47 -13.45 5.75 -5.05
C ASP A 47 -13.19 4.79 -3.86
N LYS A 48 -12.58 5.26 -2.76
CA LYS A 48 -12.27 4.46 -1.56
C LYS A 48 -11.31 3.27 -1.85
N ALA A 49 -11.04 2.47 -0.83
CA ALA A 49 -10.09 1.34 -0.88
C ALA A 49 -10.39 0.33 -1.99
N ASN A 50 -11.67 0.10 -2.32
CA ASN A 50 -12.10 -0.94 -3.26
C ASN A 50 -11.64 -0.69 -4.70
N SER A 51 -11.50 0.58 -5.08
CA SER A 51 -11.08 0.99 -6.42
C SER A 51 -9.61 1.41 -6.47
N CYS A 52 -8.91 1.40 -5.34
CA CYS A 52 -7.48 1.67 -5.30
C CYS A 52 -6.72 0.56 -6.05
N ARG A 53 -5.85 0.95 -6.98
CA ARG A 53 -5.01 -0.02 -7.73
C ARG A 53 -4.03 -0.78 -6.83
N PHE A 54 -3.76 -0.26 -5.64
CA PHE A 54 -2.90 -0.86 -4.61
C PHE A 54 -3.69 -1.59 -3.53
N ARG A 55 -5.01 -1.80 -3.72
CA ARG A 55 -5.88 -2.44 -2.71
C ARG A 55 -5.34 -3.79 -2.21
N GLU A 56 -4.75 -4.56 -3.12
CA GLU A 56 -4.25 -5.90 -2.82
C GLU A 56 -3.02 -5.89 -1.91
N SER A 57 -2.32 -4.76 -1.88
CA SER A 57 -1.14 -4.55 -1.05
C SER A 57 -1.52 -4.02 0.33
N CYS A 58 -2.74 -3.48 0.52
CA CYS A 58 -3.22 -2.97 1.81
C CYS A 58 -4.28 -3.83 2.51
N PHE A 59 -4.99 -4.72 1.80
CA PHE A 59 -5.98 -5.59 2.43
C PHE A 59 -5.32 -6.74 3.21
N ALA A 60 -5.66 -6.84 4.49
CA ALA A 60 -5.37 -7.96 5.37
C ALA A 60 -5.44 -9.31 4.65
N HIS A 61 -6.58 -9.65 4.06
CA HIS A 61 -6.80 -10.98 3.46
C HIS A 61 -5.90 -11.30 2.24
N LYS A 62 -5.15 -10.33 1.70
CA LYS A 62 -4.23 -10.53 0.57
C LYS A 62 -2.76 -10.49 0.98
N ARG A 63 -2.45 -9.89 2.13
CA ARG A 63 -1.09 -9.82 2.68
C ARG A 63 -0.71 -11.11 3.41
N PRO A 64 0.58 -11.48 3.42
CA PRO A 64 1.05 -12.65 4.17
C PRO A 64 0.80 -12.51 5.68
N ASP A 65 0.95 -11.31 6.22
CA ASP A 65 0.73 -10.99 7.65
C ASP A 65 -0.73 -10.90 8.07
N ARG A 66 -1.68 -10.95 7.12
CA ARG A 66 -3.12 -10.80 7.37
C ARG A 66 -3.53 -9.49 8.06
N GLU A 67 -2.68 -8.47 8.06
CA GLU A 67 -2.97 -7.18 8.67
C GLU A 67 -3.33 -6.14 7.61
N SER A 68 -4.30 -5.29 7.92
CA SER A 68 -4.63 -4.16 7.04
C SER A 68 -3.64 -3.03 7.26
N VAL A 69 -3.19 -2.36 6.19
CA VAL A 69 -2.18 -1.30 6.27
C VAL A 69 -2.59 -0.03 5.52
N ILE A 70 -2.03 1.10 5.91
CA ILE A 70 -2.01 2.33 5.13
C ILE A 70 -0.58 2.63 4.68
N PHE A 71 -0.46 3.19 3.48
CA PHE A 71 0.78 3.69 2.94
C PHE A 71 0.85 5.18 3.22
N LYS A 72 1.93 5.70 3.81
CA LYS A 72 2.14 7.14 3.94
C LYS A 72 3.43 7.53 3.25
N SER A 73 3.43 8.58 2.43
CA SER A 73 4.69 9.24 2.09
C SER A 73 5.23 9.95 3.32
N LYS A 74 6.54 10.05 3.40
CA LYS A 74 7.18 10.99 4.34
C LYS A 74 7.05 12.42 3.82
#